data_AF-A0A263BUV4-F1
#
_entry.id   AF-A0A263BUV4-F1
#
_cell.length_a   1.000
_cell.length_b   1.000
_cell.length_c   1.000
_cell.angle_alpha   90.00
_cell.angle_beta   90.00
_cell.angle_gamma   90.00
#
_symmetry.space_group_name_H-M   'P 1'
#
loop_
_entity.id
_entity.type
_entity.pdbx_description
1 polymer ?
#
loop_
_entity_poly.entity_id
_entity_poly.type
_entity_poly.pdbx_seq_one_letter_code
_entity_poly.pdbx_strand_id
1 'polypeptide(L)' 'MIKTEFVRKRHFTSLEQLTVKLNDYVHWFNNHRIHGTLGYLSPFEYKLEHLKKIV' A
#
# COMPACT_ATOMS: atom_id res chain seq x y z
N MET A 1 -4.38 -5.11 -7.05
CA MET A 1 -3.65 -6.40 -7.03
C MET A 1 -2.77 -6.44 -5.79
N ILE A 2 -2.89 -7.47 -4.95
CA ILE A 2 -2.07 -7.64 -3.74
C ILE A 2 -0.66 -8.11 -4.13
N LYS A 3 0.41 -7.57 -3.52
CA LYS A 3 1.77 -8.02 -3.79
C LYS A 3 2.05 -9.36 -3.13
N THR A 4 2.91 -10.16 -3.77
CA THR A 4 3.38 -11.45 -3.22
C THR A 4 4.07 -11.29 -1.86
N GLU A 5 4.70 -10.15 -1.57
CA GLU A 5 5.30 -9.85 -0.26
C GLU A 5 4.32 -9.91 0.92
N PHE A 6 3.02 -9.67 0.68
CA PHE A 6 1.99 -9.77 1.70
C PHE A 6 1.54 -11.21 1.97
N VAL A 7 1.54 -12.07 0.94
CA VAL A 7 0.95 -13.42 0.98
C VAL A 7 2.01 -14.50 1.17
N ARG A 8 3.23 -14.30 0.65
CA ARG A 8 4.27 -15.31 0.57
C ARG A 8 4.68 -15.78 1.97
N LYS A 9 4.60 -17.10 2.19
CA LYS A 9 4.95 -17.77 3.45
C LYS A 9 4.19 -17.25 4.68
N ARG A 10 3.00 -16.66 4.50
CA ARG A 10 2.12 -16.29 5.61
C ARG A 10 0.93 -17.24 5.68
N HIS A 11 0.59 -17.64 6.90
CA HIS A 11 -0.62 -18.38 7.20
C HIS A 11 -1.42 -17.55 8.20
N PHE A 12 -2.72 -17.39 7.95
CA PHE A 12 -3.62 -16.67 8.85
C PHE A 12 -4.49 -17.69 9.57
N THR A 13 -4.62 -17.55 10.89
CA THR A 13 -5.39 -18.47 11.73
C THR A 13 -6.88 -18.14 11.74
N SER A 14 -7.26 -16.92 11.36
CA SER A 14 -8.65 -16.47 11.26
C SER A 14 -8.84 -15.39 10.19
N LEU A 15 -10.09 -15.22 9.75
CA LEU A 15 -10.48 -14.13 8.86
C LEU A 15 -10.24 -12.76 9.50
N GLU A 16 -10.46 -12.65 10.81
CA GLU A 16 -10.22 -11.42 11.57
C GLU A 16 -8.74 -11.04 11.52
N GLN A 17 -7.83 -11.99 11.78
CA GLN A 17 -6.39 -11.76 11.70
C GLN A 17 -5.96 -11.33 10.30
N LEU A 18 -6.49 -11.98 9.25
CA LEU A 18 -6.25 -11.59 7.86
C LEU A 18 -6.71 -10.15 7.62
N THR A 19 -7.90 -9.79 8.08
CA THR A 19 -8.49 -8.46 7.89
C THR A 19 -7.63 -7.37 8.52
N VAL A 20 -7.22 -7.56 9.78
CA VAL A 20 -6.35 -6.61 10.48
C VAL A 20 -5.03 -6.44 9.72
N LYS A 21 -4.36 -7.54 9.38
CA LYS A 21 -3.07 -7.49 8.68
C LYS A 21 -3.20 -6.89 7.28
N LEU A 22 -4.30 -7.12 6.59
CA LEU A 22 -4.56 -6.56 5.28
C LEU A 22 -4.77 -5.04 5.37
N ASN A 23 -5.51 -4.56 6.38
CA ASN A 23 -5.70 -3.13 6.61
C ASN A 23 -4.36 -2.43 6.89
N ASP A 24 -3.52 -3.02 7.75
CA ASP A 24 -2.16 -2.51 8.00
C ASP A 24 -1.34 -2.44 6.72
N TYR A 25 -1.38 -3.50 5.91
CA TYR A 25 -0.65 -3.58 4.64
C TYR A 25 -1.12 -2.53 3.64
N VAL A 26 -2.44 -2.34 3.48
CA VAL A 26 -3.00 -1.34 2.58
C VAL A 26 -2.63 0.07 3.04
N HIS A 27 -2.67 0.33 4.35
CA HIS A 27 -2.27 1.63 4.89
C HIS A 27 -0.80 1.92 4.65
N TRP A 28 0.09 0.96 4.91
CA TRP A 28 1.52 1.08 4.61
C TRP A 28 1.76 1.25 3.10
N PHE A 29 1.12 0.45 2.26
CA PHE A 29 1.30 0.50 0.81
C PHE A 29 0.92 1.88 0.26
N ASN A 30 -0.18 2.46 0.71
CA ASN A 30 -0.67 3.72 0.18
C ASN A 30 0.09 4.93 0.71
N ASN A 31 0.44 4.95 1.99
CA ASN A 31 0.94 6.16 2.66
C ASN A 31 2.45 6.14 2.94
N HIS A 32 3.09 4.97 2.96
CA HIS A 32 4.48 4.83 3.42
C HIS A 32 5.41 4.17 2.39
N ARG A 33 4.86 3.43 1.42
CA ARG A 33 5.66 2.68 0.45
C ARG A 33 6.19 3.61 -0.65
N ILE A 34 7.47 3.94 -0.55
CA ILE A 34 8.17 4.75 -1.54
C ILE A 34 8.40 3.97 -2.84
N HIS A 35 8.18 4.61 -3.99
CA HIS A 35 8.38 4.00 -5.30
C HIS A 35 9.27 4.86 -6.20
N GLY A 36 10.37 4.29 -6.72
CA GLY A 36 11.31 5.02 -7.57
C GLY A 36 10.67 5.61 -8.83
N THR A 37 9.77 4.87 -9.48
CA THR A 37 9.04 5.39 -10.67
C THR A 37 8.01 6.46 -10.33
N LEU A 38 7.66 6.65 -9.06
CA LEU A 38 6.81 7.74 -8.59
C LEU A 38 7.64 8.93 -8.09
N GLY A 39 8.94 8.99 -8.42
CA GLY A 39 9.82 10.06 -7.96
C GLY A 39 10.15 9.97 -6.47
N TYR A 40 10.22 8.75 -5.93
CA TYR A 40 10.41 8.49 -4.49
C TYR A 40 9.29 9.01 -3.58
N LEU A 41 8.07 9.10 -4.13
CA LEU A 41 6.85 9.38 -3.38
C LEU A 41 6.10 8.09 -3.04
N SER A 42 5.27 8.14 -2.00
CA SER A 42 4.22 7.16 -1.79
C SER A 42 3.11 7.31 -2.83
N PRO A 43 2.29 6.26 -3.07
CA PRO A 43 1.13 6.35 -3.96
C PRO A 43 0.17 7.48 -3.61
N PHE A 44 -0.05 7.73 -2.32
CA PHE A 44 -0.91 8.82 -1.85
C PHE A 44 -0.32 10.19 -2.16
N GLU A 45 0.96 10.41 -1.84
CA GLU A 45 1.65 11.68 -2.13
C GLU A 45 1.69 11.96 -3.64
N TYR A 46 2.04 10.95 -4.45
CA TYR A 46 2.03 11.06 -5.90
C TYR A 46 0.66 11.50 -6.42
N LYS A 47 -0.43 10.91 -5.90
CA LYS A 47 -1.80 11.30 -6.27
C LYS A 47 -2.08 12.75 -5.88
N LEU A 48 -1.69 13.18 -4.68
CA LEU A 48 -1.88 14.56 -4.24
C LEU A 48 -1.12 15.56 -5.11
N GLU A 49 0.13 15.28 -5.46
CA GLU A 49 0.94 16.15 -6.31
C GLU A 49 0.41 16.24 -7.73
N HIS A 50 -0.05 15.12 -8.30
CA HIS A 50 -0.54 15.08 -9.67
C HIS A 50 -1.98 15.59 -9.82
N LEU A 51 -2.81 15.49 -8.78
CA LEU A 51 -4.14 16.13 -8.77
C LEU A 51 -4.05 17.66 -8.72
N LYS A 52 -3.05 18.22 -8.02
CA LYS A 52 -2.80 19.67 -7.99
C LYS A 52 -2.39 20.26 -9.35
N LYS A 53 -1.86 19.45 -10.26
CA LYS A 53 -1.46 19.88 -11.60
C LYS A 53 -2.61 19.89 -12.62
N ILE A 54 -3.74 19.28 -12.27
CA ILE A 54 -4.91 19.13 -13.16
C ILE A 54 -5.97 20.22 -12.87
N VAL A 55 -5.85 20.95 -11.76
CA VAL A 55 -6.71 22.08 -11.37
C VAL A 55 -6.00 23.40 -11.66
#